data_AF-A0A2P8NJR7-F1
#
_entry.id   AF-A0A2P8NJR7-F1
#
_cell.length_a   1.000
_cell.length_b   1.000
_cell.length_c   1.000
_cell.angle_alpha   90.00
_cell.angle_beta   90.00
_cell.angle_gamma   90.00
#
_symmetry.space_group_name_H-M   'P 1'
#
loop_
_entity.id
_entity.type
_entity.pdbx_description
1 polymer ?
#
loop_
_entity_poly.entity_id
_entity_poly.type
_entity_poly.pdbx_seq_one_letter_code
_entity_poly.pdbx_strand_id
1 'polypeptide(L)'
;MQHTARSGRARSVSAALATAALAVALSACATSDPEPDQRARTTLNTAPADLQLLCAGAAAEATGAPGDKVLPVSSRQLDSQNYQVEVDANGQRTSCIVDSDGNVKSVQPV
;
A
#
# COMPACT_ATOMS: atom_id res chain seq x y z
N MET A 1 -52.97 36.34 -54.16
CA MET A 1 -53.01 36.18 -52.69
C MET A 1 -51.56 36.00 -52.25
N GLN A 2 -50.83 36.99 -51.73
CA GLN A 2 -50.86 37.41 -50.34
C GLN A 2 -50.12 38.77 -50.20
N HIS A 3 -50.83 39.80 -49.75
CA HIS A 3 -50.29 40.87 -48.91
C HIS A 3 -50.81 40.53 -47.51
N THR A 4 -50.05 40.62 -46.42
CA THR A 4 -49.61 41.89 -45.86
C THR A 4 -48.59 41.60 -44.75
N ALA A 5 -47.48 42.34 -44.75
CA ALA A 5 -46.47 42.37 -43.71
C ALA A 5 -46.86 43.30 -42.55
N ARG A 6 -46.36 43.05 -41.33
CA ARG A 6 -46.00 44.09 -40.35
C ARG A 6 -45.04 43.50 -39.31
N SER A 7 -43.81 44.00 -39.25
CA SER A 7 -43.37 45.12 -38.38
C SER A 7 -42.86 44.59 -37.03
N GLY A 8 -41.55 44.47 -36.84
CA GLY A 8 -40.70 45.54 -36.28
C GLY A 8 -40.33 45.14 -34.83
N ARG A 9 -39.21 45.46 -34.22
CA ARG A 9 -38.12 46.40 -34.46
C ARG A 9 -37.07 46.15 -33.37
N ALA A 10 -35.78 46.30 -33.70
CA ALA A 10 -34.65 46.66 -32.81
C ALA A 10 -34.27 45.64 -31.71
N ARG A 11 -33.02 45.44 -31.28
CA ARG A 11 -31.79 46.25 -31.35
C ARG A 11 -30.62 45.38 -30.86
N SER A 12 -29.42 45.66 -31.39
CA SER A 12 -28.11 45.53 -30.72
C SER A 12 -27.59 44.10 -30.45
N VAL A 13 -26.67 43.55 -31.25
CA VAL A 13 -25.22 43.81 -31.31
C VAL A 13 -24.50 43.53 -29.98
N SER A 14 -23.76 42.41 -29.94
CA SER A 14 -22.34 42.28 -29.52
C SER A 14 -22.08 40.79 -29.28
N ALA A 15 -21.35 40.10 -30.15
CA ALA A 15 -19.88 40.06 -30.19
C ALA A 15 -19.28 39.32 -28.97
N ALA A 16 -18.88 38.06 -29.19
CA ALA A 16 -17.66 37.48 -28.62
C ALA A 16 -17.52 36.03 -29.14
N LEU A 17 -16.76 35.86 -30.22
CA LEU A 17 -16.11 34.58 -30.48
C LEU A 17 -15.02 34.41 -29.41
N ALA A 18 -15.29 33.60 -28.38
CA ALA A 18 -14.31 33.23 -27.37
C ALA A 18 -13.79 31.82 -27.68
N THR A 19 -12.56 31.79 -28.20
CA THR A 19 -11.67 30.63 -28.25
C THR A 19 -11.49 30.03 -26.85
N ALA A 20 -11.96 28.81 -26.63
CA ALA A 20 -11.61 28.04 -25.44
C ALA A 20 -11.71 26.53 -25.75
N ALA A 21 -10.64 25.96 -26.31
CA ALA A 21 -10.48 24.52 -26.47
C ALA A 21 -9.04 24.09 -26.14
N LEU A 22 -8.57 24.45 -24.94
CA LEU A 22 -7.33 23.95 -24.35
C LEU A 22 -7.55 23.71 -22.85
N ALA A 23 -8.14 22.56 -22.49
CA ALA A 23 -8.08 22.00 -21.14
C ALA A 23 -8.66 20.58 -21.13
N VAL A 24 -7.97 19.60 -21.73
CA VAL A 24 -8.18 18.20 -21.32
C VAL A 24 -7.17 17.94 -20.22
N ALA A 25 -7.66 18.10 -19.00
CA ALA A 25 -6.94 17.92 -17.76
C ALA A 25 -6.34 16.51 -17.66
N LEU A 26 -5.18 16.46 -17.00
CA LEU A 26 -4.42 15.27 -16.64
C LEU A 26 -5.38 14.18 -16.12
N SER A 27 -5.42 13.06 -16.83
CA SER A 27 -5.99 11.81 -16.32
C SER A 27 -5.23 11.45 -15.05
N ALA A 28 -5.83 11.77 -13.90
CA ALA A 28 -5.39 11.34 -12.60
C ALA A 28 -5.22 9.82 -12.64
N CYS A 29 -4.03 9.33 -12.27
CA CYS A 29 -3.89 7.97 -11.78
C CYS A 29 -4.83 7.87 -10.57
N ALA A 30 -6.05 7.40 -10.79
CA ALA A 30 -6.91 6.96 -9.72
C ALA A 30 -6.24 5.71 -9.16
N THR A 31 -5.46 5.88 -8.10
CA THR A 31 -5.10 4.77 -7.23
C THR A 31 -6.38 4.37 -6.53
N SER A 32 -7.14 3.48 -7.17
CA SER A 32 -8.19 2.72 -6.50
C SER A 32 -7.48 1.95 -5.40
N ASP A 33 -7.66 2.35 -4.15
CA ASP A 33 -7.31 1.50 -3.01
C ASP A 33 -8.17 0.24 -3.16
N PRO A 34 -7.60 -0.92 -3.51
CA PRO A 34 -8.41 -2.11 -3.74
C PRO A 34 -9.09 -2.51 -2.43
N GLU A 35 -10.41 -2.71 -2.47
CA GLU A 35 -11.19 -3.20 -1.33
C GLU A 35 -10.46 -4.38 -0.65
N PRO A 36 -10.36 -4.40 0.70
CA PRO A 36 -9.53 -5.36 1.43
C PRO A 36 -9.83 -6.83 1.10
N ASP A 37 -11.05 -7.12 0.65
CA ASP A 37 -11.57 -8.47 0.37
C ASP A 37 -11.00 -9.14 -0.89
N GLN A 38 -10.25 -8.42 -1.74
CA GLN A 38 -9.56 -9.01 -2.90
C GLN A 38 -8.05 -9.21 -2.71
N ARG A 39 -7.57 -9.27 -1.47
CA ARG A 39 -6.29 -9.94 -1.21
C ARG A 39 -6.49 -11.45 -1.39
N ALA A 40 -6.28 -11.93 -2.62
CA ALA A 40 -6.00 -13.34 -2.86
C ALA A 40 -4.65 -13.70 -2.20
N ARG A 41 -4.63 -13.88 -0.87
CA ARG A 41 -3.53 -14.48 -0.10
C ARG A 41 -3.90 -14.58 1.38
N THR A 42 -4.13 -15.83 1.78
CA THR A 42 -3.82 -16.39 3.10
C THR A 42 -4.60 -15.86 4.30
N THR A 43 -5.60 -16.64 4.70
CA THR A 43 -5.92 -16.88 6.13
C THR A 43 -4.81 -17.69 6.84
N LEU A 44 -3.56 -17.59 6.38
CA LEU A 44 -2.42 -18.08 7.16
C LEU A 44 -2.14 -17.02 8.20
N ASN A 45 -2.17 -17.45 9.46
CA ASN A 45 -1.71 -16.67 10.59
C ASN A 45 -0.18 -16.48 10.52
N THR A 46 0.29 -15.71 9.55
CA THR A 46 1.67 -15.28 9.38
C THR A 46 1.83 -13.94 10.10
N ALA A 47 2.99 -13.71 10.73
CA ALA A 47 3.22 -12.44 11.41
C ALA A 47 3.10 -11.26 10.42
N PRO A 48 2.58 -10.10 10.83
CA PRO A 48 2.67 -8.87 10.05
C PRO A 48 4.12 -8.61 9.60
N ALA A 49 4.30 -8.01 8.42
CA ALA A 49 5.62 -7.79 7.83
C ALA A 49 6.56 -7.01 8.77
N ASP A 50 6.01 -6.05 9.53
CA ASP A 50 6.78 -5.28 10.50
C ASP A 50 7.40 -6.16 11.60
N LEU A 51 6.66 -7.14 12.12
CA LEU A 51 7.17 -8.08 13.13
C LEU A 51 8.24 -9.00 12.54
N GLN A 52 8.12 -9.34 11.25
CA GLN A 52 9.14 -10.13 10.55
C GLN A 52 10.45 -9.34 10.38
N LEU A 53 10.36 -8.06 10.00
CA LEU A 53 11.52 -7.17 9.91
C LEU A 53 12.16 -6.94 11.28
N LEU A 54 11.35 -6.84 12.32
CA LEU A 54 11.80 -6.66 13.70
C LEU A 54 12.60 -7.88 14.19
N CYS A 55 12.13 -9.11 13.90
CA CYS A 55 12.91 -10.31 14.15
C CYS A 55 14.21 -10.34 13.34
N ALA A 56 14.18 -9.95 12.06
CA ALA A 56 15.40 -9.91 11.24
C ALA A 56 16.47 -8.97 11.84
N GLY A 57 16.06 -7.80 12.34
CA GLY A 57 16.95 -6.88 13.05
C GLY A 57 17.51 -7.48 14.34
N ALA A 58 16.65 -8.07 15.17
CA ALA A 58 17.08 -8.69 16.43
C ALA A 58 18.02 -9.88 16.21
N ALA A 59 17.79 -10.68 15.16
CA ALA A 59 18.67 -11.77 14.76
C ALA A 59 20.01 -11.25 14.21
N ALA A 60 20.02 -10.16 13.45
CA ALA A 60 21.25 -9.52 12.99
C ALA A 60 22.12 -9.09 14.18
N GLU A 61 21.53 -8.46 15.19
CA GLU A 61 22.21 -8.05 16.42
C GLU A 61 22.75 -9.26 17.21
N ALA A 62 21.94 -10.31 17.36
CA ALA A 62 22.31 -11.50 18.12
C ALA A 62 23.43 -12.32 17.47
N THR A 63 23.49 -12.34 16.14
CA THR A 63 24.45 -13.15 15.37
C THR A 63 25.64 -12.35 14.85
N GLY A 64 25.55 -11.02 14.86
CA GLY A 64 26.52 -10.13 14.21
C GLY A 64 26.44 -10.16 12.68
N ALA A 65 25.40 -10.76 12.09
CA ALA A 65 25.19 -10.77 10.65
C ALA A 65 24.83 -9.35 10.14
N PRO A 66 25.27 -8.97 8.93
CA PRO A 66 24.78 -7.76 8.28
C PRO A 66 23.26 -7.85 8.09
N GLY A 67 22.52 -6.79 8.43
CA GLY A 67 21.05 -6.80 8.36
C GLY A 67 20.49 -7.10 6.96
N ASP A 68 21.22 -6.73 5.89
CA ASP A 68 20.88 -7.03 4.50
C ASP A 68 21.17 -8.49 4.08
N LYS A 69 21.75 -9.29 4.99
CA LYS A 69 22.03 -10.71 4.84
C LYS A 69 21.16 -11.58 5.75
N VAL A 70 20.18 -10.98 6.43
CA VAL A 70 19.17 -11.70 7.20
C VAL A 70 17.93 -11.93 6.34
N LEU A 71 17.67 -13.18 5.98
CA LEU A 71 16.58 -13.57 5.09
C LEU A 71 15.44 -14.23 5.89
N PRO A 72 14.17 -13.82 5.68
CA PRO A 72 13.03 -14.54 6.25
C PRO A 72 12.97 -15.98 5.74
N VAL A 73 12.85 -16.94 6.64
CA VAL A 73 12.72 -18.38 6.31
C VAL A 73 11.29 -18.84 6.51
N SER A 74 10.71 -18.58 7.68
CA SER A 74 9.32 -18.92 7.96
C SER A 74 8.73 -18.00 9.01
N SER A 75 7.41 -17.89 9.06
CA SER A 75 6.72 -17.20 10.15
C SER A 75 5.36 -17.85 10.41
N ARG A 76 5.00 -17.95 11.69
CA ARG A 76 3.73 -18.50 12.15
C ARG A 76 3.27 -17.81 13.43
N GLN A 77 1.97 -17.70 13.60
CA GLN A 77 1.36 -17.34 14.87
C GLN A 77 1.48 -18.50 15.86
N LEU A 78 1.79 -18.18 17.11
CA LEU A 78 1.79 -19.13 18.22
C LEU A 78 0.46 -19.06 18.99
N ASP A 79 -0.04 -17.85 19.23
CA ASP A 79 -1.31 -17.57 19.89
C ASP A 79 -1.83 -16.18 19.47
N SER A 80 -2.93 -15.70 20.05
CA SER A 80 -3.56 -14.43 19.65
C SER A 80 -2.66 -13.20 19.79
N GLN A 81 -1.59 -13.27 20.58
CA GLN A 81 -0.68 -12.15 20.85
C GLN A 81 0.76 -12.43 20.44
N ASN A 82 1.14 -13.66 20.10
CA ASN A 82 2.53 -14.01 19.85
C ASN A 82 2.73 -14.68 18.49
N TYR A 83 3.86 -14.35 17.87
CA TYR A 83 4.31 -14.90 16.61
C TYR A 83 5.72 -15.45 16.75
N GLN A 84 6.00 -16.54 16.05
CA GLN A 84 7.34 -17.00 15.79
C GLN A 84 7.76 -16.60 14.38
N VAL A 85 8.95 -16.04 14.27
CA VAL A 85 9.59 -15.73 12.99
C VAL A 85 10.94 -16.42 12.98
N GLU A 86 11.18 -17.24 11.96
CA GLU A 86 12.48 -17.85 11.71
C GLU A 86 13.17 -17.12 10.56
N VAL A 87 14.43 -16.77 10.76
CA VAL A 87 15.29 -16.11 9.77
C VAL A 87 16.59 -16.88 9.61
N ASP A 88 17.19 -16.75 8.44
CA ASP A 88 18.56 -17.16 8.18
C ASP A 88 19.44 -15.91 8.26
N ALA A 89 20.30 -15.85 9.27
CA ALA A 89 21.26 -14.77 9.46
C ALA A 89 22.63 -15.23 8.94
N ASN A 90 22.86 -15.06 7.64
CA ASN A 90 24.12 -15.44 6.98
C ASN A 90 24.51 -16.92 7.22
N GLY A 91 23.55 -17.84 7.03
CA GLY A 91 23.72 -19.28 7.24
C GLY A 91 23.47 -19.76 8.67
N GLN A 92 23.12 -18.87 9.60
CA GLN A 92 22.71 -19.23 10.97
C GLN A 92 21.19 -19.08 11.12
N ARG A 93 20.49 -20.20 11.28
CA ARG A 93 19.05 -20.19 11.58
C ARG A 93 18.81 -19.62 12.97
N THR A 94 17.97 -18.59 13.04
CA THR A 94 17.56 -17.95 14.28
C THR A 94 16.04 -17.85 14.34
N SER A 95 15.46 -18.08 15.51
CA SER A 95 14.03 -17.95 15.79
C SER A 95 13.80 -16.83 16.78
N CYS A 96 12.88 -15.93 16.45
CA CYS A 96 12.39 -14.91 17.37
C CYS A 96 10.96 -15.20 17.76
N ILE A 97 10.63 -14.99 19.03
CA ILE A 97 9.25 -14.82 19.48
C ILE A 97 8.99 -13.32 19.61
N VAL A 98 7.99 -12.83 18.88
CA VAL A 98 7.61 -11.41 18.85
C VAL A 98 6.12 -11.30 19.20
N ASP A 99 5.77 -10.40 20.10
CA ASP A 99 4.37 -10.13 20.42
C ASP A 99 3.71 -9.16 19.42
N SER A 100 2.38 -9.07 19.45
CA SER A 100 1.58 -8.21 18.58
C SER A 100 1.84 -6.73 18.76
N ASP A 101 2.43 -6.34 19.89
CA ASP A 101 2.79 -4.96 20.21
C ASP A 101 4.19 -4.60 19.69
N GLY A 102 4.90 -5.55 19.07
CA GLY A 102 6.22 -5.34 18.49
C GLY A 102 7.38 -5.56 19.46
N ASN A 103 7.19 -6.27 20.56
CA ASN A 103 8.30 -6.59 21.47
C ASN A 103 8.90 -7.97 21.15
N VAL A 104 10.23 -8.03 21.10
CA VAL A 104 10.96 -9.31 21.03
C VAL A 104 10.97 -9.95 22.42
N LYS A 105 10.32 -11.10 22.55
CA LYS A 105 10.29 -11.91 23.78
C LYS A 105 11.52 -12.80 23.90
N SER A 106 12.01 -13.32 22.77
CA SER A 106 13.22 -14.12 22.72
C SER A 106 13.85 -14.11 21.32
N VAL A 107 15.16 -14.36 21.28
CA VAL A 107 15.95 -14.63 20.07
C VAL A 107 16.83 -15.82 20.39
N GLN A 108 16.72 -16.90 19.63
CA GLN A 108 17.45 -18.14 19.89
C GLN A 108 17.91 -18.77 18.57
N PRO A 109 19.13 -19.31 18.50
CA PRO A 109 19.50 -20.22 17.42
C PRO A 109 18.52 -21.40 17.34
N VAL A 110 18.22 -21.86 16.13
CA VAL A 110 17.35 -23.04 15.87
C VAL A 110 18.17 -24.31 15.74
#